data_AF-A0A3S1P0E1-F1
#
_entry.id   AF-A0A3S1P0E1-F1
#
_cell.length_a   1.000
_cell.length_b   1.000
_cell.length_c   1.000
_cell.angle_alpha   90.00
_cell.angle_beta   90.00
_cell.angle_gamma   90.00
#
_symmetry.space_group_name_H-M   'P 1'
#
loop_
_entity.id
_entity.type
_entity.pdbx_description
1 polymer ?
#
loop_
_entity_poly.entity_id
_entity_poly.type
_entity_poly.pdbx_seq_one_letter_code
_entity_poly.pdbx_strand_id
1 'polypeptide(L)'
;MIGFGSIGRGTLPLIERHFKFDKSRMTVIDPLDTDRKLLDERGIAFMQDAVTEKNYKKLLTPLLTNGGGQGFCVNLSVDTGSVDLMKLCRKLGVLYIDTVVEPWLGFYFDAEADNASRTNYALREAMIKEKQDKPGGPTAVSTCGANPGMVSGF
;
A
#
# COMPACT_ATOMS: atom_id res chain seq x y z
N MET A 1 -5.23 4.74 2.94
CA MET A 1 -4.17 5.01 1.95
C MET A 1 -2.86 5.14 2.70
N ILE A 2 -1.82 4.46 2.24
CA ILE A 2 -0.47 4.54 2.82
C ILE A 2 0.38 5.33 1.85
N GLY A 3 1.02 6.41 2.30
CA GLY A 3 1.73 7.37 1.47
C GLY A 3 0.82 8.46 0.88
N PHE A 4 1.25 9.71 1.01
CA PHE A 4 0.56 10.90 0.51
C PHE A 4 1.49 11.85 -0.25
N GLY A 5 2.45 11.27 -0.97
CA GLY A 5 3.31 11.99 -1.92
C GLY A 5 2.57 12.43 -3.20
N SER A 6 3.30 12.53 -4.31
CA SER A 6 2.73 12.95 -5.60
C SER A 6 1.57 12.07 -6.07
N ILE A 7 1.75 10.74 -6.01
CA ILE A 7 0.73 9.79 -6.48
C ILE A 7 -0.47 9.75 -5.52
N GLY A 8 -0.25 9.72 -4.20
CA GLY A 8 -1.34 9.79 -3.22
C GLY A 8 -2.25 11.01 -3.42
N ARG A 9 -1.65 12.19 -3.62
CA ARG A 9 -2.38 13.44 -3.91
C ARG A 9 -3.13 13.40 -5.24
N GLY A 10 -2.57 12.76 -6.27
CA GLY A 10 -3.23 12.58 -7.56
C GLY A 10 -4.36 11.53 -7.54
N THR A 11 -4.20 10.47 -6.75
CA THR A 11 -5.14 9.35 -6.68
C THR A 11 -6.35 9.67 -5.80
N LEU A 12 -6.18 10.37 -4.69
CA LEU A 12 -7.27 10.71 -3.76
C LEU A 12 -8.49 11.36 -4.46
N PRO A 13 -8.36 12.44 -5.26
CA PRO A 13 -9.52 13.05 -5.90
C PRO A 13 -10.20 12.13 -6.92
N LEU A 14 -9.47 11.17 -7.50
CA LEU A 14 -10.07 10.16 -8.39
C LEU A 14 -10.87 9.14 -7.59
N ILE A 15 -10.39 8.73 -6.43
CA ILE A 15 -11.15 7.86 -5.51
C ILE A 15 -12.44 8.56 -5.08
N GLU A 16 -12.35 9.81 -4.63
CA GLU A 16 -13.53 10.62 -4.25
C GLU A 16 -14.53 10.80 -5.39
N ARG A 17 -14.04 10.92 -6.63
CA ARG A 17 -14.87 11.10 -7.82
C ARG A 17 -15.58 9.82 -8.25
N HIS A 18 -14.89 8.68 -8.21
CA HIS A 18 -15.35 7.46 -8.88
C HIS A 18 -15.91 6.38 -7.95
N PHE A 19 -15.71 6.49 -6.64
CA PHE A 19 -16.30 5.56 -5.67
C PHE A 19 -17.28 6.29 -4.74
N LYS A 20 -18.39 5.61 -4.40
CA LYS A 20 -19.25 5.99 -3.28
C LYS A 20 -18.75 5.27 -2.02
N PHE A 21 -18.32 6.02 -1.02
CA PHE A 21 -17.85 5.47 0.25
C PHE A 21 -18.09 6.46 1.39
N ASP A 22 -18.05 5.94 2.62
CA ASP A 22 -18.09 6.74 3.83
C ASP A 22 -16.72 7.41 4.05
N LYS A 23 -16.64 8.73 3.86
CA LYS A 23 -15.40 9.50 4.02
C LYS A 23 -14.80 9.40 5.41
N SER A 24 -15.62 9.18 6.45
CA SER A 24 -15.12 9.04 7.82
C SER A 24 -14.26 7.77 8.02
N ARG A 25 -14.39 6.79 7.10
CA ARG A 25 -13.57 5.57 7.06
C ARG A 25 -12.31 5.71 6.21
N MET A 26 -12.12 6.83 5.53
CA MET A 26 -10.90 7.11 4.80
C MET A 26 -9.83 7.66 5.75
N THR A 27 -8.71 6.95 5.83
CA THR A 27 -7.54 7.38 6.60
C THR A 27 -6.32 7.36 5.69
N VAL A 28 -5.54 8.44 5.73
CA VAL A 28 -4.24 8.56 5.08
C VAL A 28 -3.15 8.45 6.13
N ILE A 29 -2.13 7.64 5.86
CA ILE A 29 -0.98 7.44 6.75
C ILE A 29 0.27 7.88 6.00
N ASP A 30 1.01 8.85 6.55
CA ASP A 30 2.29 9.30 6.02
C ASP A 30 3.12 9.90 7.17
N PRO A 31 4.44 9.65 7.27
CA PRO A 31 5.27 10.28 8.31
C PRO A 31 5.40 11.81 8.15
N LEU A 32 5.21 12.33 6.94
CA LEU A 32 5.34 13.75 6.63
C LEU A 32 3.95 14.40 6.52
N ASP A 33 3.74 15.50 7.25
CA ASP A 33 2.50 16.27 7.23
C ASP A 33 2.52 17.44 6.24
N THR A 34 3.55 17.52 5.38
CA THR A 34 3.78 18.60 4.40
C THR A 34 2.52 18.96 3.59
N ASP A 35 1.74 17.95 3.22
CA ASP A 35 0.54 18.08 2.39
C ASP A 35 -0.77 17.81 3.15
N ARG A 36 -0.71 17.70 4.48
CA ARG A 36 -1.86 17.38 5.35
C ARG A 36 -3.05 18.32 5.14
N LYS A 37 -2.78 19.60 4.85
CA LYS A 37 -3.84 20.60 4.63
C LYS A 37 -4.85 20.17 3.55
N LEU A 38 -4.41 19.44 2.52
CA LEU A 38 -5.27 18.92 1.46
C LEU A 38 -6.28 17.88 1.97
N LEU A 39 -5.97 17.20 3.07
CA LEU A 39 -6.84 16.23 3.74
C LEU A 39 -7.77 16.92 4.73
N ASP A 40 -7.24 17.88 5.50
CA ASP A 40 -8.01 18.66 6.47
C ASP A 40 -9.16 19.42 5.77
N GLU A 41 -8.89 20.05 4.62
CA GLU A 41 -9.90 20.73 3.78
C GLU A 41 -11.02 19.79 3.30
N ARG A 42 -10.78 18.47 3.30
CA ARG A 42 -11.73 17.43 2.86
C ARG A 42 -12.39 16.70 4.03
N GLY A 43 -11.98 16.97 5.26
CA GLY A 43 -12.39 16.23 6.46
C GLY A 43 -11.92 14.77 6.45
N ILE A 44 -10.78 14.47 5.82
CA ILE A 44 -10.21 13.12 5.76
C ILE A 44 -9.20 12.95 6.89
N ALA A 45 -9.27 11.82 7.60
CA ALA A 45 -8.36 11.55 8.70
C ALA A 45 -6.91 11.38 8.20
N PHE A 46 -5.98 12.04 8.89
CA PHE A 46 -4.54 11.91 8.66
C PHE A 46 -3.87 11.34 9.91
N MET A 47 -3.04 10.31 9.72
CA MET A 47 -2.23 9.70 10.75
C MET A 47 -0.77 9.93 10.41
N GLN A 48 -0.11 10.80 11.17
CA GLN A 48 1.29 11.12 11.00
C GLN A 48 2.17 10.03 11.62
N ASP A 49 2.39 8.93 10.89
CA ASP A 49 3.19 7.79 11.33
C ASP A 49 3.86 7.10 10.14
N ALA A 50 5.01 6.47 10.38
CA ALA A 50 5.68 5.61 9.40
C ALA A 50 5.17 4.17 9.55
N VAL A 51 4.78 3.54 8.44
CA VAL A 51 4.49 2.11 8.44
C VAL A 51 5.82 1.35 8.39
N THR A 52 6.07 0.50 9.39
CA THR A 52 7.32 -0.25 9.54
C THR A 52 7.05 -1.73 9.77
N GLU A 53 8.04 -2.58 9.52
CA GLU A 53 7.97 -4.03 9.77
C GLU A 53 7.51 -4.33 11.22
N LYS A 54 7.91 -3.48 12.17
CA LYS A 54 7.60 -3.65 13.61
C LYS A 54 6.17 -3.26 13.96
N ASN A 55 5.57 -2.28 13.29
CA ASN A 55 4.29 -1.71 13.69
C ASN A 55 3.11 -2.07 12.77
N TYR A 56 3.36 -2.48 11.51
CA TYR A 56 2.32 -2.46 10.46
C TYR A 56 1.08 -3.27 10.81
N LYS A 57 1.23 -4.42 11.49
CA LYS A 57 0.08 -5.23 11.94
C LYS A 57 -0.77 -4.47 12.96
N LYS A 58 -0.14 -3.95 14.01
CA LYS A 58 -0.83 -3.21 15.08
C LYS A 58 -1.47 -1.92 14.56
N LEU A 59 -0.76 -1.23 13.67
CA LEU A 59 -1.18 0.03 13.09
C LEU A 59 -2.34 -0.15 12.10
N LEU A 60 -2.19 -1.07 11.14
CA LEU A 60 -3.11 -1.18 10.01
C LEU A 60 -4.33 -2.04 10.30
N THR A 61 -4.22 -3.10 11.11
CA THR A 61 -5.37 -3.98 11.39
C THR A 61 -6.62 -3.22 11.85
N PRO A 62 -6.59 -2.37 12.89
CA PRO A 62 -7.80 -1.67 13.32
C PRO A 62 -8.38 -0.74 12.24
N LEU A 63 -7.53 -0.11 11.41
CA LEU A 63 -7.97 0.76 10.32
C LEU A 63 -8.63 -0.03 9.19
N LEU A 64 -8.02 -1.17 8.81
CA LEU A 64 -8.47 -2.01 7.71
C LEU A 64 -9.73 -2.82 8.05
N THR A 65 -9.99 -3.08 9.34
CA THR A 65 -11.18 -3.81 9.82
C THR A 65 -12.24 -2.90 10.44
N ASN A 66 -12.07 -1.58 10.39
CA ASN A 66 -13.05 -0.66 10.94
C ASN A 66 -14.34 -0.64 10.09
N GLY A 67 -15.49 -0.87 10.71
CA GLY A 67 -16.82 -0.84 10.08
C GLY A 67 -17.28 -2.19 9.50
N GLY A 68 -18.52 -2.22 8.97
CA GLY A 68 -19.23 -3.45 8.61
C GLY A 68 -19.04 -3.96 7.17
N GLY A 69 -17.92 -3.66 6.49
CA GLY A 69 -17.71 -4.04 5.09
C GLY A 69 -16.26 -4.27 4.72
N GLN A 70 -16.00 -4.70 3.48
CA GLN A 70 -14.66 -4.99 2.98
C GLN A 70 -13.82 -3.70 2.84
N GLY A 71 -12.67 -3.67 3.51
CA GLY A 71 -11.70 -2.59 3.37
C GLY A 71 -10.96 -2.63 2.03
N PHE A 72 -10.31 -1.52 1.70
CA PHE A 72 -9.40 -1.42 0.55
C PHE A 72 -8.13 -0.67 0.95
N CYS A 73 -7.00 -1.38 0.99
CA CYS A 73 -5.68 -0.80 1.18
C CYS A 73 -5.12 -0.30 -0.15
N VAL A 74 -5.03 1.02 -0.29
CA VAL A 74 -4.34 1.69 -1.40
C VAL A 74 -2.95 2.09 -0.92
N ASN A 75 -1.92 1.37 -1.38
CA ASN A 75 -0.53 1.56 -0.99
C ASN A 75 0.23 2.35 -2.07
N LEU A 76 0.64 3.57 -1.73
CA LEU A 76 1.34 4.53 -2.58
C LEU A 76 2.56 5.12 -1.87
N SER A 77 3.15 4.36 -0.94
CA SER A 77 4.33 4.75 -0.15
C SER A 77 5.64 4.19 -0.71
N VAL A 78 6.73 4.67 -0.13
CA VAL A 78 8.07 4.09 -0.19
C VAL A 78 8.39 3.42 1.15
N ASP A 79 9.49 2.66 1.23
CA ASP A 79 10.06 2.13 2.48
C ASP A 79 9.17 1.12 3.24
N THR A 80 8.11 0.63 2.59
CA THR A 80 7.11 -0.28 3.15
C THR A 80 7.07 -1.61 2.41
N GLY A 81 7.19 -2.74 3.12
CA GLY A 81 7.22 -4.06 2.50
C GLY A 81 5.90 -4.49 1.86
N SER A 82 5.76 -4.30 0.53
CA SER A 82 4.54 -4.59 -0.24
C SER A 82 4.02 -6.01 -0.02
N VAL A 83 4.90 -7.01 0.01
CA VAL A 83 4.51 -8.43 0.20
C VAL A 83 3.85 -8.64 1.57
N ASP A 84 4.38 -8.01 2.62
CA ASP A 84 3.85 -8.16 3.98
C ASP A 84 2.54 -7.39 4.19
N LEU A 85 2.44 -6.19 3.60
CA LEU A 85 1.21 -5.42 3.59
C LEU A 85 0.10 -6.15 2.84
N MET A 86 0.42 -6.70 1.66
CA MET A 86 -0.49 -7.52 0.88
C MET A 86 -0.97 -8.76 1.66
N LYS A 87 -0.05 -9.49 2.29
CA LYS A 87 -0.37 -10.66 3.15
C LYS A 87 -1.34 -10.28 4.26
N LEU A 88 -1.10 -9.17 4.95
CA LEU A 88 -1.98 -8.68 6.00
C LEU A 88 -3.38 -8.37 5.45
N CYS A 89 -3.48 -7.64 4.34
CA CYS A 89 -4.75 -7.30 3.73
C CYS A 89 -5.54 -8.56 3.35
N ARG A 90 -4.90 -9.50 2.64
CA ARG A 90 -5.52 -10.78 2.27
C ARG A 90 -5.99 -11.59 3.47
N LYS A 91 -5.18 -11.64 4.55
CA LYS A 91 -5.56 -12.32 5.80
C LYS A 91 -6.80 -11.69 6.46
N LEU A 92 -6.95 -10.37 6.34
CA LEU A 92 -8.07 -9.62 6.93
C LEU A 92 -9.31 -9.56 6.01
N GLY A 93 -9.28 -10.18 4.83
CA GLY A 93 -10.40 -10.07 3.88
C GLY A 93 -10.42 -8.77 3.09
N VAL A 94 -9.33 -8.00 3.09
CA VAL A 94 -9.22 -6.63 2.56
C VAL A 94 -8.59 -6.62 1.18
N LEU A 95 -9.14 -5.81 0.28
CA LEU A 95 -8.54 -5.57 -1.04
C LEU A 95 -7.23 -4.82 -0.91
N TYR A 96 -6.29 -5.05 -1.83
CA TYR A 96 -4.98 -4.40 -1.83
C TYR A 96 -4.58 -3.97 -3.24
N ILE A 97 -3.97 -2.79 -3.36
CA ILE A 97 -3.33 -2.32 -4.59
C ILE A 97 -2.06 -1.54 -4.27
N ASP A 98 -1.01 -1.76 -5.07
CA ASP A 98 0.21 -0.94 -5.09
C ASP A 98 0.68 -0.66 -6.51
N THR A 99 1.71 0.18 -6.63
CA THR A 99 2.37 0.52 -7.91
C THR A 99 3.78 -0.03 -8.01
N VAL A 100 4.26 -0.74 -6.99
CA VAL A 100 5.65 -1.24 -6.88
C VAL A 100 5.70 -2.42 -5.90
N VAL A 101 6.61 -3.37 -6.14
CA VAL A 101 7.01 -4.34 -5.11
C VAL A 101 8.11 -3.72 -4.26
N GLU A 102 7.71 -2.98 -3.24
CA GLU A 102 8.61 -2.23 -2.36
C GLU A 102 9.08 -3.13 -1.19
N PRO A 103 10.38 -3.09 -0.82
CA PRO A 103 10.88 -3.74 0.38
C PRO A 103 10.72 -2.85 1.62
N TRP A 104 10.97 -3.41 2.81
CA TRP A 104 11.12 -2.60 4.01
C TRP A 104 12.37 -1.72 3.95
N LEU A 105 12.30 -0.55 4.62
CA LEU A 105 13.42 0.37 4.77
C LEU A 105 14.73 -0.36 5.14
N GLY A 106 15.82 0.03 4.48
CA GLY A 106 17.16 -0.52 4.68
C GLY A 106 17.58 -1.52 3.61
N PHE A 107 16.63 -2.22 2.97
CA PHE A 107 16.93 -3.22 1.94
C PHE A 107 17.78 -2.68 0.78
N TYR A 108 17.45 -1.49 0.26
CA TYR A 108 18.16 -0.93 -0.89
C TYR A 108 19.59 -0.46 -0.59
N PHE A 109 19.94 -0.29 0.68
CA PHE A 109 21.24 0.22 1.13
C PHE A 109 22.02 -0.82 1.94
N ASP A 110 21.56 -2.07 1.96
CA ASP A 110 22.29 -3.18 2.57
C ASP A 110 23.58 -3.43 1.76
N ALA A 111 24.71 -3.08 2.37
CA ALA A 111 26.03 -3.23 1.78
C ALA A 111 26.50 -4.69 1.74
N GLU A 112 25.89 -5.55 2.55
CA GLU A 112 26.21 -6.97 2.66
C GLU A 112 25.33 -7.84 1.74
N ALA A 113 24.26 -7.27 1.18
CA ALA A 113 23.38 -7.97 0.25
C ALA A 113 24.06 -8.19 -1.11
N ASP A 114 23.91 -9.41 -1.64
CA ASP A 114 24.39 -9.74 -2.98
C ASP A 114 23.61 -8.99 -4.07
N ASN A 115 24.23 -8.76 -5.23
CA ASN A 115 23.59 -8.01 -6.32
C ASN A 115 22.28 -8.64 -6.81
N ALA A 116 22.14 -9.98 -6.76
CA ALA A 116 20.97 -10.67 -7.26
C ALA A 116 19.77 -10.49 -6.33
N SER A 117 19.97 -10.51 -5.01
CA SER A 117 18.89 -10.28 -4.05
C SER A 117 18.30 -8.88 -4.13
N ARG A 118 19.05 -7.87 -4.56
CA ARG A 118 18.56 -6.48 -4.68
C ARG A 118 17.77 -6.17 -5.97
N THR A 119 17.52 -7.17 -6.81
CA THR A 119 16.84 -6.96 -8.09
C THR A 119 15.31 -6.89 -7.94
N ASN A 120 14.65 -6.13 -8.81
CA ASN A 120 13.19 -6.20 -8.93
C ASN A 120 12.70 -7.61 -9.32
N TYR A 121 13.54 -8.42 -9.96
CA TYR A 121 13.25 -9.83 -10.21
C TYR A 121 13.10 -10.60 -8.90
N ALA A 122 14.07 -10.51 -7.98
CA ALA A 122 14.01 -11.19 -6.68
C ALA A 122 12.80 -10.73 -5.85
N LEU A 123 12.51 -9.42 -5.82
CA LEU A 123 11.32 -8.88 -5.16
C LEU A 123 10.02 -9.44 -5.76
N ARG A 124 9.93 -9.52 -7.10
CA ARG A 124 8.78 -10.11 -7.79
C ARG A 124 8.63 -11.60 -7.51
N GLU A 125 9.72 -12.36 -7.44
CA GLU A 125 9.67 -13.79 -7.12
C GLU A 125 9.12 -14.04 -5.71
N ALA A 126 9.44 -13.19 -4.73
CA ALA A 126 8.84 -13.27 -3.39
C ALA A 126 7.30 -13.12 -3.43
N MET A 127 6.79 -12.26 -4.30
CA MET A 127 5.35 -12.07 -4.48
C MET A 127 4.70 -13.23 -5.25
N ILE A 128 5.37 -13.78 -6.27
CA ILE A 128 4.90 -14.97 -6.99
C ILE A 128 4.82 -16.17 -6.05
N LYS A 129 5.82 -16.35 -5.20
CA LYS A 129 5.83 -17.39 -4.18
C LYS A 129 4.61 -17.27 -3.27
N GLU A 130 4.29 -16.08 -2.77
CA GLU A 130 3.08 -15.87 -1.96
C GLU A 130 1.79 -16.23 -2.72
N LYS A 131 1.69 -15.88 -4.00
CA LYS A 131 0.55 -16.26 -4.86
C LYS A 131 0.42 -17.79 -5.00
N GLN A 132 1.54 -18.49 -5.16
CA GLN A 132 1.58 -19.95 -5.27
C GLN A 132 1.24 -20.63 -3.94
N ASP A 133 1.78 -20.13 -2.83
CA ASP A 133 1.57 -20.67 -1.49
C ASP A 133 0.12 -20.42 -0.99
N LYS A 134 -0.56 -19.39 -1.50
CA LYS A 134 -1.92 -18.96 -1.13
C LYS A 134 -2.79 -18.64 -2.35
N PRO A 135 -3.25 -19.64 -3.12
CA PRO A 135 -4.12 -19.40 -4.28
C PRO A 135 -5.50 -18.85 -3.87
N GLY A 136 -6.11 -18.01 -4.71
CA GLY A 136 -7.44 -17.44 -4.48
C GLY A 136 -7.46 -16.34 -3.42
N GLY A 137 -8.56 -16.22 -2.66
CA GLY A 137 -8.72 -15.24 -1.59
C GLY A 137 -8.99 -13.80 -2.07
N PRO A 138 -8.98 -12.80 -1.15
CA PRO A 138 -9.22 -11.40 -1.50
C PRO A 138 -8.24 -10.88 -2.54
N THR A 139 -8.75 -10.11 -3.51
CA THR A 139 -7.94 -9.59 -4.60
C THR A 139 -6.85 -8.64 -4.09
N ALA A 140 -5.62 -8.91 -4.53
CA ALA A 140 -4.48 -8.03 -4.36
C ALA A 140 -3.85 -7.77 -5.73
N VAL A 141 -3.75 -6.50 -6.13
CA VAL A 141 -3.21 -6.09 -7.42
C VAL A 141 -1.84 -5.48 -7.20
N SER A 142 -0.80 -6.18 -7.65
CA SER A 142 0.56 -5.66 -7.57
C SER A 142 0.92 -4.84 -8.80
N THR A 143 1.72 -3.80 -8.63
CA THR A 143 2.39 -3.06 -9.70
C THR A 143 1.41 -2.49 -10.73
N CYS A 144 0.35 -1.84 -10.25
CA CYS A 144 -0.74 -1.28 -11.05
C CYS A 144 -0.71 0.26 -11.06
N GLY A 145 0.40 0.81 -11.54
CA GLY A 145 0.55 2.24 -11.84
C GLY A 145 0.49 2.48 -13.36
N ALA A 146 1.29 3.44 -13.82
CA ALA A 146 1.51 3.63 -15.26
C ALA A 146 2.43 2.54 -15.83
N ASN A 147 3.65 2.43 -15.28
CA ASN A 147 4.69 1.50 -15.72
C ASN A 147 5.59 1.16 -14.52
N PRO A 148 5.35 0.05 -13.81
CA PRO A 148 4.50 -1.08 -14.19
C PRO A 148 2.98 -0.82 -14.02
N GLY A 149 2.16 -1.51 -14.79
CA GLY A 149 0.69 -1.42 -14.73
C GLY A 149 0.05 -1.21 -16.09
N MET A 150 -0.39 0.02 -16.39
CA MET A 150 -1.07 0.42 -17.63
C MET A 150 -0.38 -0.12 -18.90
N VAL A 151 0.95 -0.10 -18.95
CA VAL A 151 1.71 -0.59 -20.12
C VAL A 151 1.50 -2.07 -20.47
N SER A 152 0.98 -2.89 -19.55
CA SER A 152 0.58 -4.27 -19.86
C SER A 152 -0.80 -4.38 -20.53
N GLY A 153 -1.59 -3.31 -20.51
CA GLY A 153 -2.88 -3.22 -21.20
C GLY A 153 -2.82 -2.55 -22.57
N PHE A 154 -1.65 -2.03 -22.97
CA PHE A 154 -1.36 -1.60 -24.34
C PHE A 154 -0.99 -2.79 -25.22
#